data_AF-J3J855-F1
#
_entry.id   AF-J3J855-F1
#
_cell.length_a   1.000
_cell.length_b   1.000
_cell.length_c   1.000
_cell.angle_alpha   90.00
_cell.angle_beta   90.00
_cell.angle_gamma   90.00
#
_symmetry.space_group_name_H-M   'P 1'
#
loop_
_entity.id
_entity.type
_entity.pdbx_description
1 polymer ?
#
loop_
_entity_poly.entity_id
_entity_poly.type
_entity_poly.pdbx_seq_one_letter_code
_entity_poly.pdbx_strand_id
1 'polypeptide(L)'
;MSHHRALPAALAVLALAACSPSAPTAGPTEPAPASSEASHSPAVEGTQPGQGTPGNGEPGLDATRPINADNWMSSVSMLPPMRSDNPDKALVLTAIRASSHEGFTRVVLEFDGEGSPGVRLAQWSDQALEQGRGLPIEVEGAAVLELILDGTPMTATSPKGSYPTKEHTRAGNLDIVSDGTFEDNTHVVIGAPTERQFQIGFLSNPSRVVVDIRN
;
A
#
# COMPACT_ATOMS: atom_id res chain seq x y z
N MET A 1 39.02 38.99 34.22
CA MET A 1 39.84 37.77 34.25
C MET A 1 38.89 36.59 34.37
N SER A 2 38.49 36.02 33.23
CA SER A 2 37.56 34.89 33.20
C SER A 2 38.15 33.85 32.26
N HIS A 3 38.39 32.67 32.85
CA HIS A 3 39.29 31.66 32.34
C HIS A 3 38.68 30.85 31.20
N HIS A 4 39.43 30.74 30.10
CA HIS A 4 39.21 29.72 29.07
C HIS A 4 39.46 28.34 29.67
N ARG A 5 38.48 27.43 29.56
CA ARG A 5 38.68 26.00 29.76
C ARG A 5 38.57 25.31 28.40
N ALA A 6 39.71 24.84 27.93
CA ALA A 6 39.86 23.95 26.79
C ALA A 6 40.20 22.53 27.28
N LEU A 7 40.06 21.57 26.36
CA LEU A 7 40.43 20.14 26.33
C LEU A 7 39.36 19.10 26.73
N PRO A 8 39.41 17.86 26.19
CA PRO A 8 40.25 17.35 25.07
C PRO A 8 39.47 16.58 23.98
N ALA A 9 40.08 16.50 22.79
CA ALA A 9 39.69 15.62 21.70
C ALA A 9 40.17 14.19 21.97
N ALA A 10 39.28 13.21 21.89
CA ALA A 10 39.60 11.79 21.93
C ALA A 10 39.67 11.23 20.51
N LEU A 11 40.88 10.85 20.07
CA LEU A 11 41.07 10.01 18.88
C LEU A 11 40.79 8.55 19.27
N ALA A 12 39.80 7.94 18.64
CA ALA A 12 39.58 6.50 18.68
C ALA A 12 40.06 5.88 17.36
N VAL A 13 41.06 5.01 17.43
CA VAL A 13 41.55 4.21 16.30
C VAL A 13 40.78 2.89 16.29
N LEU A 14 39.95 2.65 15.28
CA LEU A 14 39.32 1.35 15.04
C LEU A 14 40.21 0.49 14.13
N ALA A 15 40.66 -0.65 14.63
CA ALA A 15 41.27 -1.71 13.84
C ALA A 15 40.18 -2.61 13.25
N LEU A 16 40.13 -2.73 11.91
CA LEU A 16 39.28 -3.70 11.23
C LEU A 16 39.99 -5.06 11.16
N ALA A 17 39.41 -6.07 11.80
CA ALA A 17 39.75 -7.47 11.58
C ALA A 17 38.87 -8.02 10.45
N ALA A 18 39.50 -8.41 9.34
CA ALA A 18 38.85 -9.07 8.21
C ALA A 18 38.91 -10.59 8.40
N CYS A 19 37.76 -11.26 8.36
CA CYS A 19 37.67 -12.72 8.25
C CYS A 19 36.99 -13.07 6.92
N SER A 20 37.76 -13.63 6.00
CA SER A 20 37.29 -14.19 4.73
C SER A 20 36.96 -15.68 4.90
N PRO A 21 35.80 -16.19 4.47
CA PRO A 21 35.59 -17.61 4.30
C PRO A 21 35.95 -18.09 2.88
N SER A 22 36.69 -19.20 2.83
CA SER A 22 37.20 -19.90 1.65
C SER A 22 36.12 -20.65 0.86
N ALA A 23 36.43 -20.88 -0.41
CA ALA A 23 35.61 -21.38 -1.53
C ALA A 23 34.94 -22.78 -1.37
N PRO A 24 33.91 -23.08 -2.19
CA PRO A 24 33.34 -24.42 -2.33
C PRO A 24 34.10 -25.30 -3.34
N THR A 25 34.27 -26.58 -2.98
CA THR A 25 34.82 -27.65 -3.80
C THR A 25 33.80 -28.17 -4.81
N ALA A 26 34.25 -28.31 -6.06
CA ALA A 26 33.51 -28.88 -7.19
C ALA A 26 33.37 -30.42 -7.09
N GLY A 27 32.25 -30.92 -7.62
CA GLY A 27 32.08 -32.32 -8.02
C GLY A 27 31.11 -32.39 -9.20
N PRO A 28 31.52 -32.94 -10.37
CA PRO A 28 30.64 -33.13 -11.52
C PRO A 28 30.03 -34.55 -11.50
N THR A 29 28.74 -34.69 -11.77
CA THR A 29 28.15 -35.96 -12.23
C THR A 29 26.92 -35.67 -13.10
N GLU A 30 27.08 -35.90 -14.40
CA GLU A 30 26.02 -36.13 -15.38
C GLU A 30 25.61 -37.62 -15.32
N PRO A 31 24.34 -37.98 -15.55
CA PRO A 31 24.01 -38.49 -16.89
C PRO A 31 22.58 -38.18 -17.40
N ALA A 32 22.54 -37.93 -18.71
CA ALA A 32 21.62 -38.46 -19.76
C ALA A 32 20.11 -38.10 -19.81
N PRO A 33 19.53 -38.04 -21.03
CA PRO A 33 18.28 -37.32 -21.32
C PRO A 33 17.05 -38.24 -21.38
N ALA A 34 15.87 -37.65 -21.19
CA ALA A 34 14.60 -38.23 -21.64
C ALA A 34 13.75 -37.14 -22.31
N SER A 35 13.55 -37.30 -23.61
CA SER A 35 12.56 -36.56 -24.40
C SER A 35 11.15 -37.01 -24.05
N SER A 36 10.20 -36.08 -24.05
CA SER A 36 8.82 -36.34 -24.47
C SER A 36 8.21 -35.04 -24.97
N GLU A 37 7.96 -35.01 -26.28
CA GLU A 37 7.08 -34.05 -26.94
C GLU A 37 5.63 -34.29 -26.49
N ALA A 38 4.89 -33.21 -26.27
CA ALA A 38 3.47 -33.16 -26.57
C ALA A 38 3.10 -31.71 -26.90
N SER A 39 2.75 -31.51 -28.16
CA SER A 39 2.33 -30.24 -28.76
C SER A 39 0.81 -30.19 -28.80
N HIS A 40 0.17 -29.15 -28.27
CA HIS A 40 -1.17 -28.75 -28.70
C HIS A 40 -1.32 -27.22 -28.63
N SER A 41 -1.76 -26.67 -29.77
CA SER A 41 -2.01 -25.25 -30.06
C SER A 41 -3.39 -24.77 -29.54
N PRO A 42 -3.67 -23.44 -29.60
CA PRO A 42 -4.73 -22.80 -28.82
C PRO A 42 -6.10 -22.87 -29.50
N ALA A 43 -7.16 -22.77 -28.69
CA ALA A 43 -8.51 -22.46 -29.17
C ALA A 43 -8.96 -21.12 -28.58
N VAL A 44 -9.23 -20.18 -29.48
CA VAL A 44 -9.91 -18.90 -29.26
C VAL A 44 -11.37 -19.05 -29.67
N GLU A 45 -12.29 -18.66 -28.79
CA GLU A 45 -13.68 -18.20 -29.00
C GLU A 45 -14.37 -18.29 -27.62
N GLY A 46 -15.26 -17.41 -27.17
CA GLY A 46 -15.97 -16.29 -27.75
C GLY A 46 -16.87 -15.74 -26.65
N THR A 47 -17.19 -14.45 -26.74
CA THR A 47 -17.93 -13.60 -25.80
C THR A 47 -19.28 -14.13 -25.33
N GLN A 48 -19.56 -14.05 -24.01
CA GLN A 48 -20.89 -13.64 -23.51
C GLN A 48 -20.79 -13.01 -22.10
N PRO A 49 -21.58 -11.97 -21.75
CA PRO A 49 -21.50 -11.28 -20.47
C PRO A 49 -22.21 -12.12 -19.40
N GLY A 50 -21.41 -12.75 -18.53
CA GLY A 50 -21.90 -13.41 -17.33
C GLY A 50 -22.03 -12.38 -16.20
N GLN A 51 -23.24 -12.27 -15.66
CA GLN A 51 -23.56 -11.57 -14.41
C GLN A 51 -22.44 -11.68 -13.39
N GLY A 52 -22.01 -10.53 -12.86
CA GLY A 52 -21.09 -10.47 -11.74
C GLY A 52 -21.59 -11.37 -10.61
N THR A 53 -20.78 -12.36 -10.28
CA THR A 53 -20.93 -13.15 -9.06
C THR A 53 -21.13 -12.20 -7.88
N PRO A 54 -22.14 -12.39 -7.01
CA PRO A 54 -22.21 -11.66 -5.76
C PRO A 54 -20.93 -12.00 -4.98
N GLY A 55 -20.02 -11.03 -4.91
CA GLY A 55 -18.88 -11.12 -4.02
C GLY A 55 -19.42 -11.40 -2.63
N ASN A 56 -18.75 -12.32 -1.92
CA ASN A 56 -18.99 -12.63 -0.52
C ASN A 56 -18.59 -11.41 0.33
N GLY A 57 -19.32 -10.31 0.18
CA GLY A 57 -19.20 -9.09 0.96
C GLY A 57 -20.12 -9.17 2.17
N GLU A 58 -19.75 -8.45 3.22
CA GLU A 58 -20.60 -8.20 4.39
C GLU A 58 -22.05 -7.90 3.95
N PRO A 59 -23.07 -8.63 4.47
CA PRO A 59 -24.45 -8.39 4.10
C PRO A 59 -24.88 -6.96 4.45
N GLY A 60 -25.39 -6.21 3.46
CA GLY A 60 -26.15 -4.98 3.70
C GLY A 60 -25.49 -3.65 3.34
N LEU A 61 -24.32 -3.64 2.68
CA LEU A 61 -23.72 -2.39 2.21
C LEU A 61 -24.31 -1.96 0.85
N ASP A 62 -25.04 -0.86 0.85
CA ASP A 62 -25.48 -0.18 -0.37
C ASP A 62 -24.30 0.57 -0.99
N ALA A 63 -23.71 0.00 -2.05
CA ALA A 63 -22.57 0.61 -2.74
C ALA A 63 -22.90 1.97 -3.37
N THR A 64 -24.18 2.33 -3.54
CA THR A 64 -24.58 3.63 -4.08
C THR A 64 -24.57 4.76 -3.05
N ARG A 65 -24.39 4.42 -1.76
CA ARG A 65 -24.36 5.37 -0.66
C ARG A 65 -22.96 5.57 -0.07
N PRO A 66 -22.69 6.77 0.46
CA PRO A 66 -21.56 7.05 1.34
C PRO A 66 -21.37 5.98 2.45
N ILE A 67 -20.14 5.55 2.71
CA ILE A 67 -19.79 4.44 3.62
C ILE A 67 -20.22 4.69 5.07
N ASN A 68 -20.18 5.94 5.55
CA ASN A 68 -20.58 6.34 6.90
C ASN A 68 -21.71 7.39 6.90
N ALA A 69 -22.66 7.29 5.95
CA ALA A 69 -23.75 8.25 5.77
C ALA A 69 -23.23 9.69 5.62
N ASP A 70 -23.56 10.62 6.52
CA ASP A 70 -23.18 12.04 6.41
C ASP A 70 -21.99 12.44 7.30
N ASN A 71 -21.13 11.48 7.67
CA ASN A 71 -19.97 11.72 8.52
C ASN A 71 -18.73 12.18 7.73
N TRP A 72 -18.82 13.36 7.14
CA TRP A 72 -17.76 13.97 6.35
C TRP A 72 -16.74 14.72 7.21
N MET A 73 -15.45 14.55 6.90
CA MET A 73 -14.32 15.16 7.60
C MET A 73 -13.34 15.79 6.62
N SER A 74 -12.50 16.72 7.10
CA SER A 74 -11.44 17.34 6.30
C SER A 74 -10.05 16.75 6.58
N SER A 75 -9.90 16.09 7.72
CA SER A 75 -8.70 15.34 8.09
C SER A 75 -9.02 14.35 9.19
N VAL A 76 -8.17 13.33 9.35
CA VAL A 76 -8.19 12.42 10.50
C VAL A 76 -6.79 11.89 10.75
N SER A 77 -6.45 11.65 12.01
CA SER A 77 -5.17 11.07 12.40
C SER A 77 -5.35 10.16 13.61
N MET A 78 -4.37 9.27 13.81
CA MET A 78 -4.26 8.44 15.01
C MET A 78 -5.47 7.53 15.27
N LEU A 79 -6.04 6.92 14.22
CA LEU A 79 -6.94 5.77 14.36
C LEU A 79 -6.10 4.49 14.44
N PRO A 80 -6.04 3.80 15.59
CA PRO A 80 -5.12 2.70 15.78
C PRO A 80 -5.51 1.45 14.96
N PRO A 81 -4.52 0.69 14.43
CA PRO A 81 -4.77 -0.60 13.82
C PRO A 81 -5.05 -1.67 14.89
N MET A 82 -5.65 -2.79 14.48
CA MET A 82 -5.48 -4.06 15.19
C MET A 82 -4.35 -4.83 14.50
N ARG A 83 -3.20 -4.96 15.17
CA ARG A 83 -2.04 -5.66 14.60
C ARG A 83 -2.25 -7.18 14.64
N SER A 84 -1.74 -7.89 13.65
CA SER A 84 -1.62 -9.36 13.72
C SER A 84 -0.63 -9.75 14.82
N ASP A 85 -0.89 -10.87 15.49
CA ASP A 85 0.05 -11.51 16.40
C ASP A 85 1.29 -12.07 15.66
N ASN A 86 1.18 -12.29 14.35
CA ASN A 86 2.28 -12.67 13.48
C ASN A 86 2.56 -11.57 12.44
N PRO A 87 3.66 -10.81 12.56
CA PRO A 87 3.96 -9.70 11.67
C PRO A 87 4.16 -10.12 10.20
N ASP A 88 4.57 -11.37 9.93
CA ASP A 88 4.74 -11.88 8.57
C ASP A 88 3.39 -12.10 7.86
N LYS A 89 2.32 -12.21 8.64
CA LYS A 89 0.93 -12.35 8.19
C LYS A 89 0.11 -11.07 8.33
N ALA A 90 0.73 -9.96 8.71
CA ALA A 90 0.02 -8.68 8.80
C ALA A 90 -0.44 -8.20 7.41
N LEU A 91 -1.13 -7.06 7.38
CA LEU A 91 -1.82 -6.61 6.18
C LEU A 91 -0.84 -6.19 5.07
N VAL A 92 -1.09 -6.67 3.86
CA VAL A 92 -0.41 -6.27 2.63
C VAL A 92 -1.42 -5.66 1.70
N LEU A 93 -1.17 -4.44 1.19
CA LEU A 93 -2.02 -3.83 0.17
C LEU A 93 -1.91 -4.67 -1.12
N THR A 94 -3.03 -5.17 -1.62
CA THR A 94 -3.06 -6.05 -2.80
C THR A 94 -3.85 -5.49 -3.97
N ALA A 95 -4.79 -4.57 -3.72
CA ALA A 95 -5.52 -3.88 -4.78
C ALA A 95 -5.95 -2.48 -4.37
N ILE A 96 -5.96 -1.59 -5.36
CA ILE A 96 -6.66 -0.30 -5.32
C ILE A 96 -7.77 -0.37 -6.37
N ARG A 97 -8.99 -0.01 -5.99
CA ARG A 97 -10.13 0.15 -6.91
C ARG A 97 -10.76 1.52 -6.67
N ALA A 98 -11.25 2.15 -7.73
CA ALA A 98 -11.97 3.41 -7.60
C ALA A 98 -13.20 3.47 -8.52
N SER A 99 -14.26 4.13 -8.05
CA SER A 99 -15.52 4.30 -8.80
C SER A 99 -16.20 5.61 -8.46
N SER A 100 -16.76 6.28 -9.46
CA SER A 100 -17.57 7.49 -9.27
C SER A 100 -19.03 7.13 -8.96
N HIS A 101 -19.60 7.87 -8.02
CA HIS A 101 -20.99 7.79 -7.58
C HIS A 101 -21.64 9.18 -7.62
N GLU A 102 -22.95 9.24 -7.39
CA GLU A 102 -23.63 10.52 -7.24
C GLU A 102 -23.13 11.23 -5.97
N GLY A 103 -22.50 12.39 -6.15
CA GLY A 103 -22.00 13.25 -5.07
C GLY A 103 -20.63 12.88 -4.47
N PHE A 104 -20.06 11.72 -4.79
CA PHE A 104 -18.75 11.29 -4.29
C PHE A 104 -18.04 10.31 -5.24
N THR A 105 -16.74 10.18 -5.09
CA THR A 105 -15.93 9.12 -5.68
C THR A 105 -15.38 8.25 -4.56
N ARG A 106 -15.51 6.93 -4.72
CA ARG A 106 -15.06 5.92 -3.76
C ARG A 106 -13.72 5.35 -4.19
N VAL A 107 -12.76 5.32 -3.29
CA VAL A 107 -11.50 4.60 -3.40
C VAL A 107 -11.51 3.46 -2.38
N VAL A 108 -11.19 2.24 -2.82
CA VAL A 108 -11.13 1.04 -1.98
C VAL A 108 -9.74 0.46 -2.05
N LEU A 109 -9.10 0.37 -0.89
CA LEU A 109 -7.81 -0.28 -0.69
C LEU A 109 -8.08 -1.66 -0.09
N GLU A 110 -7.77 -2.72 -0.81
CA GLU A 110 -7.98 -4.11 -0.39
C GLU A 110 -6.67 -4.71 0.12
N PHE A 111 -6.75 -5.31 1.31
CA PHE A 111 -5.62 -5.92 2.00
C PHE A 111 -5.80 -7.42 2.12
N ASP A 112 -4.68 -8.13 1.97
CA ASP A 112 -4.55 -9.54 2.33
C ASP A 112 -3.79 -9.64 3.66
N GLY A 113 -4.06 -10.68 4.45
CA GLY A 113 -3.44 -10.87 5.76
C GLY A 113 -4.40 -10.70 6.94
N GLU A 114 -3.82 -10.65 8.14
CA GLU A 114 -4.49 -10.65 9.43
C GLU A 114 -4.39 -9.27 10.12
N GLY A 115 -5.36 -8.97 10.98
CA GLY A 115 -5.48 -7.68 11.65
C GLY A 115 -6.46 -6.72 10.96
N SER A 116 -6.45 -5.46 11.37
CA SER A 116 -7.22 -4.38 10.75
C SER A 116 -6.34 -3.15 10.55
N PRO A 117 -6.51 -2.43 9.43
CA PRO A 117 -5.70 -1.24 9.16
C PRO A 117 -6.08 -0.13 10.14
N GLY A 118 -5.09 0.71 10.47
CA GLY A 118 -5.28 1.96 11.18
C GLY A 118 -5.05 3.14 10.23
N VAL A 119 -5.47 4.34 10.62
CA VAL A 119 -5.14 5.58 9.90
C VAL A 119 -4.18 6.37 10.78
N ARG A 120 -2.91 6.41 10.38
CA ARG A 120 -1.93 7.29 10.99
C ARG A 120 -2.26 8.73 10.63
N LEU A 121 -2.50 8.97 9.34
CA LEU A 121 -2.74 10.28 8.78
C LEU A 121 -3.63 10.19 7.55
N ALA A 122 -4.62 11.07 7.47
CA ALA A 122 -5.35 11.39 6.26
C ALA A 122 -5.56 12.92 6.24
N GLN A 123 -4.83 13.63 5.40
CA GLN A 123 -4.90 15.09 5.32
C GLN A 123 -4.57 15.61 3.92
N TRP A 124 -5.12 16.76 3.58
CA TRP A 124 -4.78 17.47 2.34
C TRP A 124 -3.47 18.25 2.49
N SER A 125 -2.71 18.31 1.40
CA SER A 125 -1.49 19.10 1.23
C SER A 125 -1.34 19.56 -0.23
N ASP A 126 -0.39 20.47 -0.47
CA ASP A 126 -0.05 20.90 -1.84
C ASP A 126 0.76 19.82 -2.60
N GLN A 127 1.47 18.95 -1.87
CA GLN A 127 2.29 17.87 -2.41
C GLN A 127 2.49 16.76 -1.39
N ALA A 128 2.67 15.53 -1.85
CA ALA A 128 3.12 14.40 -1.04
C ALA A 128 4.55 13.99 -1.44
N LEU A 129 5.33 13.51 -0.47
CA LEU A 129 6.71 13.07 -0.68
C LEU A 129 6.82 11.56 -0.45
N GLU A 130 7.64 10.92 -1.25
CA GLU A 130 7.96 9.50 -1.09
C GLU A 130 8.62 9.23 0.26
N GLN A 131 8.20 8.16 0.93
CA GLN A 131 8.84 7.71 2.14
C GLN A 131 10.26 7.20 1.85
N GLY A 132 11.19 7.48 2.76
CA GLY A 132 12.61 7.14 2.63
C GLY A 132 13.41 8.09 1.72
N ARG A 133 12.98 8.33 0.47
CA ARG A 133 13.72 9.19 -0.48
C ARG A 133 13.39 10.68 -0.36
N GLY A 134 12.16 11.02 0.03
CA GLY A 134 11.70 12.41 0.13
C GLY A 134 11.55 13.12 -1.22
N LEU A 135 11.39 12.37 -2.33
CA LEU A 135 11.11 12.96 -3.64
C LEU A 135 9.61 13.23 -3.79
N PRO A 136 9.19 14.23 -4.57
CA PRO A 136 7.78 14.44 -4.87
C PRO A 136 7.14 13.21 -5.51
N ILE A 137 5.91 12.89 -5.07
CA ILE A 137 5.06 11.88 -5.70
C ILE A 137 4.26 12.57 -6.80
N GLU A 138 4.42 12.09 -8.03
CA GLU A 138 3.68 12.58 -9.19
C GLU A 138 2.23 12.08 -9.11
N VAL A 139 1.28 13.01 -9.01
CA VAL A 139 -0.16 12.74 -8.99
C VAL A 139 -0.92 13.90 -9.62
N GLU A 140 -1.96 13.63 -10.40
CA GLU A 140 -2.76 14.68 -11.03
C GLU A 140 -3.68 15.39 -10.02
N GLY A 141 -3.59 16.71 -9.94
CA GLY A 141 -4.46 17.51 -9.07
C GLY A 141 -3.79 18.81 -8.64
N ALA A 142 -4.57 19.70 -8.02
CA ALA A 142 -4.05 20.88 -7.33
C ALA A 142 -4.07 20.73 -5.80
N ALA A 143 -4.73 19.69 -5.29
CA ALA A 143 -4.70 19.28 -3.89
C ALA A 143 -4.42 17.79 -3.80
N VAL A 144 -3.65 17.40 -2.78
CA VAL A 144 -3.18 16.03 -2.60
C VAL A 144 -3.61 15.52 -1.24
N LEU A 145 -4.44 14.47 -1.19
CA LEU A 145 -4.79 13.77 0.04
C LEU A 145 -3.73 12.69 0.31
N GLU A 146 -2.95 12.91 1.36
CA GLU A 146 -1.97 11.96 1.86
C GLU A 146 -2.66 10.98 2.81
N LEU A 147 -2.57 9.68 2.52
CA LEU A 147 -3.16 8.61 3.33
C LEU A 147 -2.06 7.63 3.78
N ILE A 148 -1.76 7.66 5.08
CA ILE A 148 -0.79 6.76 5.72
C ILE A 148 -1.54 5.79 6.62
N LEU A 149 -1.44 4.49 6.29
CA LEU A 149 -2.18 3.42 6.93
C LEU A 149 -1.26 2.54 7.77
N ASP A 150 -1.62 2.36 9.04
CA ASP A 150 -0.89 1.50 9.97
C ASP A 150 -1.36 0.06 9.92
N GLY A 151 -0.52 -0.86 10.42
CA GLY A 151 -0.82 -2.29 10.49
C GLY A 151 -0.37 -3.07 9.25
N THR A 152 0.44 -2.43 8.41
CA THR A 152 0.96 -2.99 7.16
C THR A 152 2.51 -2.95 7.17
N PRO A 153 3.18 -3.79 7.95
CA PRO A 153 4.63 -3.76 8.02
C PRO A 153 5.32 -4.30 6.78
N MET A 154 6.52 -3.78 6.47
CA MET A 154 7.34 -4.25 5.34
C MET A 154 7.71 -5.73 5.40
N THR A 155 7.64 -6.36 6.58
CA THR A 155 7.89 -7.78 6.78
C THR A 155 6.73 -8.66 6.32
N ALA A 156 5.53 -8.09 6.21
CA ALA A 156 4.35 -8.83 5.80
C ALA A 156 4.46 -9.27 4.34
N THR A 157 3.98 -10.48 4.05
CA THR A 157 3.97 -11.02 2.68
C THR A 157 2.59 -11.56 2.35
N SER A 158 2.21 -11.47 1.08
CA SER A 158 0.97 -12.06 0.56
C SER A 158 1.28 -12.96 -0.63
N PRO A 159 0.63 -14.14 -0.74
CA PRO A 159 0.72 -14.97 -1.95
C PRO A 159 0.15 -14.27 -3.19
N LYS A 160 -0.63 -13.20 -3.03
CA LYS A 160 -1.13 -12.36 -4.14
C LYS A 160 -0.10 -11.34 -4.64
N GLY A 161 1.02 -11.20 -3.93
CA GLY A 161 1.96 -10.10 -4.11
C GLY A 161 1.45 -8.78 -3.50
N SER A 162 2.28 -7.75 -3.56
CA SER A 162 1.92 -6.38 -3.18
C SER A 162 1.38 -5.62 -4.38
N TYR A 163 0.51 -4.64 -4.13
CA TYR A 163 0.11 -3.67 -5.14
C TYR A 163 1.36 -2.91 -5.66
N PRO A 164 1.50 -2.67 -6.98
CA PRO A 164 2.68 -2.02 -7.53
C PRO A 164 2.82 -0.57 -7.06
N THR A 165 4.06 -0.16 -6.79
CA THR A 165 4.35 1.25 -6.50
C THR A 165 4.26 2.07 -7.78
N LYS A 166 3.82 3.33 -7.66
CA LYS A 166 3.71 4.30 -8.77
C LYS A 166 2.71 3.92 -9.86
N GLU A 167 1.88 2.92 -9.63
CA GLU A 167 0.76 2.60 -10.52
C GLU A 167 -0.41 3.55 -10.23
N HIS A 168 -0.91 4.18 -11.29
CA HIS A 168 -2.03 5.12 -11.23
C HIS A 168 -3.37 4.40 -11.41
N THR A 169 -4.25 4.52 -10.42
CA THR A 169 -5.68 4.21 -10.53
C THR A 169 -6.46 5.53 -10.68
N ARG A 170 -7.39 5.62 -11.63
CA ARG A 170 -8.17 6.85 -11.86
C ARG A 170 -9.67 6.60 -11.78
N ALA A 171 -10.41 7.54 -11.20
CA ALA A 171 -11.88 7.57 -11.25
C ALA A 171 -12.39 9.01 -11.07
N GLY A 172 -13.35 9.41 -11.90
CA GLY A 172 -13.84 10.78 -11.90
C GLY A 172 -12.70 11.76 -12.17
N ASN A 173 -12.45 12.66 -11.22
CA ASN A 173 -11.34 13.61 -11.24
C ASN A 173 -10.27 13.32 -10.19
N LEU A 174 -10.18 12.06 -9.74
CA LEU A 174 -9.16 11.60 -8.82
C LEU A 174 -8.10 10.77 -9.54
N ASP A 175 -6.84 10.97 -9.13
CA ASP A 175 -5.69 10.16 -9.51
C ASP A 175 -5.06 9.57 -8.24
N ILE A 176 -4.95 8.24 -8.17
CA ILE A 176 -4.56 7.50 -6.97
C ILE A 176 -3.27 6.76 -7.23
N VAL A 177 -2.27 6.99 -6.38
CA VAL A 177 -0.94 6.39 -6.49
C VAL A 177 -0.54 5.77 -5.17
N SER A 178 0.00 4.55 -5.20
CA SER A 178 0.66 3.96 -4.04
C SER A 178 2.15 4.26 -4.06
N ASP A 179 2.67 4.79 -2.95
CA ASP A 179 4.11 4.88 -2.67
C ASP A 179 4.65 3.57 -2.05
N GLY A 180 3.77 2.60 -1.82
CA GLY A 180 4.09 1.31 -1.25
C GLY A 180 4.14 1.32 0.27
N THR A 181 4.85 0.34 0.82
CA THR A 181 4.99 0.11 2.25
C THR A 181 6.39 0.50 2.71
N PHE A 182 6.47 1.32 3.75
CA PHE A 182 7.71 1.72 4.40
C PHE A 182 7.58 1.58 5.93
N GLU A 183 8.58 0.99 6.56
CA GLU A 183 8.56 0.60 7.98
C GLU A 183 7.33 -0.25 8.34
N ASP A 184 6.36 0.34 9.03
CA ASP A 184 5.17 -0.31 9.58
C ASP A 184 3.84 0.13 8.94
N ASN A 185 3.91 0.91 7.85
CA ASN A 185 2.76 1.57 7.24
C ASN A 185 2.81 1.57 5.70
N THR A 186 1.63 1.73 5.10
CA THR A 186 1.44 1.87 3.65
C THR A 186 1.05 3.30 3.35
N HIS A 187 1.69 3.90 2.35
CA HIS A 187 1.46 5.25 1.90
C HIS A 187 0.75 5.26 0.54
N VAL A 188 -0.43 5.89 0.51
CA VAL A 188 -1.24 6.10 -0.69
C VAL A 188 -1.54 7.59 -0.81
N VAL A 189 -1.49 8.09 -2.03
CA VAL A 189 -1.68 9.50 -2.36
C VAL A 189 -2.83 9.62 -3.34
N ILE A 190 -3.72 10.59 -3.12
CA ILE A 190 -4.88 10.85 -3.98
C ILE A 190 -4.87 12.31 -4.40
N GLY A 191 -4.62 12.57 -5.68
CA GLY A 191 -4.72 13.90 -6.27
C GLY A 191 -6.16 14.25 -6.63
N ALA A 192 -6.53 15.51 -6.43
CA ALA A 192 -7.84 16.06 -6.75
C ALA A 192 -7.72 17.52 -7.23
N PRO A 193 -8.74 18.09 -7.92
CA PRO A 193 -8.68 19.48 -8.37
C PRO A 193 -8.70 20.51 -7.24
N THR A 194 -9.26 20.17 -6.09
CA THR A 194 -9.35 21.01 -4.90
C THR A 194 -9.38 20.12 -3.66
N GLU A 195 -9.11 20.67 -2.48
CA GLU A 195 -9.42 19.99 -1.22
C GLU A 195 -10.92 19.72 -1.10
N ARG A 196 -11.27 18.58 -0.51
CA ARG A 196 -12.66 18.14 -0.37
C ARG A 196 -12.86 17.40 0.93
N GLN A 197 -14.08 17.44 1.45
CA GLN A 197 -14.40 16.55 2.55
C GLN A 197 -14.40 15.10 2.06
N PHE A 198 -13.97 14.20 2.92
CA PHE A 198 -13.95 12.76 2.70
C PHE A 198 -14.49 12.04 3.93
N GLN A 199 -14.58 10.72 3.85
CA GLN A 199 -14.85 9.84 4.97
C GLN A 199 -14.07 8.54 4.78
N ILE A 200 -13.72 7.89 5.89
CA ILE A 200 -13.01 6.62 5.88
C ILE A 200 -13.86 5.57 6.61
N GLY A 201 -14.14 4.47 5.93
CA GLY A 201 -14.79 3.29 6.50
C GLY A 201 -13.89 2.06 6.37
N PHE A 202 -14.16 1.06 7.20
CA PHE A 202 -13.41 -0.18 7.22
C PHE A 202 -14.35 -1.35 7.03
N LEU A 203 -13.99 -2.26 6.13
CA LEU A 203 -14.73 -3.49 5.90
C LEU A 203 -13.86 -4.69 6.22
N SER A 204 -14.51 -5.78 6.60
CA SER A 204 -13.85 -7.06 6.83
C SER A 204 -14.14 -8.04 5.68
N ASN A 205 -13.37 -9.15 5.63
CA ASN A 205 -13.61 -10.30 4.77
C ASN A 205 -13.81 -9.99 3.26
N PRO A 206 -12.78 -9.51 2.52
CA PRO A 206 -11.41 -9.17 2.96
C PRO A 206 -11.32 -7.80 3.62
N SER A 207 -10.22 -7.57 4.35
CA SER A 207 -9.91 -6.29 4.99
C SER A 207 -9.80 -5.18 3.94
N ARG A 208 -10.58 -4.11 4.10
CA ARG A 208 -10.60 -2.99 3.17
C ARG A 208 -10.68 -1.66 3.90
N VAL A 209 -9.93 -0.68 3.41
CA VAL A 209 -10.15 0.74 3.70
C VAL A 209 -10.96 1.33 2.56
N VAL A 210 -12.09 1.96 2.88
CA VAL A 210 -12.96 2.64 1.93
C VAL A 210 -12.86 4.14 2.19
N VAL A 211 -12.43 4.90 1.20
CA VAL A 211 -12.35 6.36 1.25
C VAL A 211 -13.35 6.93 0.26
N ASP A 212 -14.41 7.55 0.75
CA ASP A 212 -15.31 8.31 -0.11
C ASP A 212 -14.94 9.78 -0.05
N ILE A 213 -14.75 10.40 -1.21
CA ILE A 213 -14.33 11.79 -1.36
C ILE A 213 -15.43 12.51 -2.12
N ARG A 214 -15.89 13.67 -1.63
CA ARG A 214 -16.91 14.45 -2.35
C ARG A 214 -16.45 14.79 -3.78
N ASN A 215 -17.41 14.95 -4.69
CA ASN A 215 -17.13 15.42 -6.05
C ASN A 215 -16.81 16.91 -6.12
#